data_AF-A0A7J4Q341-F1
#
_entry.id   AF-A0A7J4Q341-F1
#
_cell.length_a   1.000
_cell.length_b   1.000
_cell.length_c   1.000
_cell.angle_alpha   90.00
_cell.angle_beta   90.00
_cell.angle_gamma   90.00
#
_symmetry.space_group_name_H-M   'P 1'
#
loop_
_entity.id
_entity.type
_entity.pdbx_description
1 polymer ?
#
loop_
_entity_poly.entity_id
_entity_poly.type
_entity_poly.pdbx_seq_one_letter_code
_entity_poly.pdbx_strand_id
1 'polypeptide(L)'
;ICGRPGSGKTTLAQAIAEYLDTDVGAMVKTMEAPRDLQLADRITQYAPLEGDLEKTAEIIFLVRPDFVIFDEVRRARDFEIFADVRLAGVGLLGVTHANSALEAIQRLIGKVELGLVSQVLDTIIHVEAGQIEQVMELRMTVKPPTGMQEELARPVIEVVEFPSGKITHEMFAFGSEIAVVPVEGRQATALSPMKTLARDQLIHIIQQWVGVECKVQFKGESSATIYAPQNMISTLIGKGGENVRQLQEELGGLHLNIESFDEMPDSLAN
;
A
#
# COMPACT_ATOMS: atom_id res chain seq x y z
N ILE A 1 -5.56 -10.36 -9.45
CA ILE A 1 -6.86 -9.87 -9.94
C ILE A 1 -7.65 -9.32 -8.76
N CYS A 2 -8.16 -8.09 -8.85
CA CYS A 2 -8.97 -7.47 -7.81
C CYS A 2 -10.28 -6.89 -8.37
N GLY A 3 -11.21 -6.53 -7.48
CA GLY A 3 -12.55 -6.06 -7.84
C GLY A 3 -13.63 -6.49 -6.85
N ARG A 4 -14.81 -5.87 -6.92
CA ARG A 4 -15.91 -6.12 -5.98
C ARG A 4 -16.49 -7.54 -6.09
N PRO A 5 -17.14 -8.08 -5.04
CA PRO A 5 -17.90 -9.33 -5.18
C PRO A 5 -18.83 -9.30 -6.40
N GLY A 6 -18.86 -10.37 -7.19
CA GLY A 6 -19.67 -10.43 -8.42
C GLY A 6 -19.11 -9.68 -9.62
N SER A 7 -17.91 -9.09 -9.55
CA SER A 7 -17.35 -8.33 -10.68
C SER A 7 -16.81 -9.17 -11.85
N GLY A 8 -16.83 -10.51 -11.76
CA GLY A 8 -16.31 -11.42 -12.80
C GLY A 8 -14.86 -11.86 -12.62
N LYS A 9 -14.22 -11.60 -11.47
CA LYS A 9 -12.83 -11.98 -11.18
C LYS A 9 -12.56 -13.48 -11.36
N THR A 10 -13.39 -14.32 -10.75
CA THR A 10 -13.24 -15.78 -10.78
C THR A 10 -13.36 -16.31 -12.21
N THR A 11 -14.30 -15.77 -12.99
CA THR A 11 -14.44 -16.10 -14.42
C THR A 11 -13.19 -15.72 -15.22
N LEU A 12 -12.61 -14.54 -14.96
CA LEU A 12 -11.35 -14.15 -15.60
C LEU A 12 -10.19 -15.05 -15.16
N ALA A 13 -10.11 -15.39 -13.87
CA ALA A 13 -9.09 -16.28 -13.34
C ALA A 13 -9.16 -17.67 -13.99
N GLN A 14 -10.38 -18.20 -14.19
CA GLN A 14 -10.61 -19.46 -14.91
C GLN A 14 -10.11 -19.37 -16.35
N ALA A 15 -10.49 -18.32 -17.08
CA ALA A 15 -10.06 -18.15 -18.48
C ALA A 15 -8.54 -18.05 -18.61
N ILE A 16 -7.86 -17.35 -17.68
CA ILE A 16 -6.39 -17.28 -17.65
C ILE A 16 -5.80 -18.66 -17.33
N ALA A 17 -6.35 -19.38 -16.36
CA ALA A 17 -5.88 -20.72 -16.00
C ALA A 17 -5.96 -21.69 -17.19
N GLU A 18 -7.08 -21.69 -17.91
CA GLU A 18 -7.28 -22.53 -19.10
C GLU A 18 -6.35 -22.15 -20.26
N TYR A 19 -6.12 -20.85 -20.47
CA TYR A 19 -5.18 -20.35 -21.48
C TYR A 19 -3.73 -20.76 -21.17
N LEU A 20 -3.31 -20.60 -19.90
CA LEU A 20 -1.97 -21.01 -19.46
C LEU A 20 -1.75 -22.51 -19.63
N ASP A 21 -2.76 -23.32 -19.31
CA ASP A 21 -2.68 -24.77 -19.41
C ASP A 21 -2.79 -25.29 -20.86
N THR A 22 -3.68 -24.71 -21.68
CA THR A 22 -3.99 -25.21 -23.04
C THR A 22 -3.10 -24.60 -24.11
N ASP A 23 -3.00 -23.27 -24.15
CA ASP A 23 -2.35 -22.54 -25.23
C ASP A 23 -0.86 -22.34 -24.96
N VAL A 24 -0.49 -22.06 -23.69
CA VAL A 24 0.92 -21.92 -23.28
C VAL A 24 1.55 -23.28 -22.97
N GLY A 25 0.75 -24.26 -22.52
CA GLY A 25 1.23 -25.60 -22.14
C GLY A 25 1.91 -25.64 -20.77
N ALA A 26 1.62 -24.67 -19.90
CA ALA A 26 2.17 -24.59 -18.55
C ALA A 26 1.44 -25.55 -17.59
N MET A 27 2.14 -26.10 -16.60
CA MET A 27 1.51 -26.88 -15.54
C MET A 27 0.79 -25.95 -14.57
N VAL A 28 -0.54 -25.88 -14.69
CA VAL A 28 -1.39 -25.07 -13.80
C VAL A 28 -1.99 -25.94 -12.69
N LYS A 29 -2.02 -25.38 -11.48
CA LYS A 29 -2.72 -25.94 -10.30
C LYS A 29 -3.52 -24.84 -9.62
N THR A 30 -4.47 -25.20 -8.76
CA THR A 30 -5.21 -24.20 -7.96
C THR A 30 -5.08 -24.46 -6.48
N MET A 31 -5.18 -23.40 -5.69
CA MET A 31 -5.39 -23.43 -4.25
C MET A 31 -6.64 -22.60 -3.97
N GLU A 32 -7.68 -23.24 -3.44
CA GLU A 32 -8.98 -22.58 -3.28
C GLU A 32 -9.79 -23.16 -2.11
N ALA A 33 -10.57 -22.29 -1.45
CA ALA A 33 -11.41 -22.64 -0.32
C ALA A 33 -12.65 -21.73 -0.26
N PRO A 34 -13.85 -22.18 -0.70
CA PRO A 34 -14.18 -23.49 -1.28
C PRO A 34 -13.72 -23.66 -2.74
N ARG A 35 -13.94 -24.85 -3.32
CA ARG A 35 -13.63 -25.14 -4.73
C ARG A 35 -14.72 -24.59 -5.65
N ASP A 36 -14.57 -23.32 -6.03
CA ASP A 36 -15.53 -22.60 -6.88
C ASP A 36 -15.06 -22.52 -8.35
N LEU A 37 -13.79 -22.81 -8.62
CA LEU A 37 -13.26 -22.79 -9.98
C LEU A 37 -13.80 -23.97 -10.81
N GLN A 38 -14.34 -23.66 -11.99
CA GLN A 38 -14.75 -24.65 -12.98
C GLN A 38 -13.64 -24.73 -14.02
N LEU A 39 -12.85 -25.80 -13.97
CA LEU A 39 -11.69 -26.02 -14.82
C LEU A 39 -11.69 -27.45 -15.35
N ALA A 40 -10.92 -27.69 -16.41
CA ALA A 40 -10.72 -29.03 -16.94
C ALA A 40 -10.09 -29.97 -15.89
N ASP A 41 -10.49 -31.25 -15.89
CA ASP A 41 -10.05 -32.27 -14.91
C ASP A 41 -8.52 -32.42 -14.77
N ARG A 42 -7.76 -32.06 -15.82
CA ARG A 42 -6.29 -32.11 -15.81
C ARG A 42 -5.65 -31.01 -14.94
N ILE A 43 -6.37 -29.90 -14.71
CA ILE A 43 -5.95 -28.84 -13.79
C ILE A 43 -6.37 -29.29 -12.39
N THR A 44 -5.43 -29.88 -11.65
CA THR A 44 -5.68 -30.34 -10.28
C THR A 44 -5.96 -29.16 -9.37
N GLN A 45 -7.08 -29.25 -8.66
CA GLN A 45 -7.53 -28.24 -7.71
C GLN A 45 -7.31 -28.71 -6.28
N TYR A 46 -6.48 -27.98 -5.53
CA TYR A 46 -6.19 -28.31 -4.14
C TYR A 46 -7.08 -27.53 -3.19
N ALA A 47 -7.73 -28.26 -2.30
CA ALA A 47 -8.44 -27.72 -1.15
C ALA A 47 -7.52 -27.73 0.10
N PRO A 48 -7.86 -26.99 1.16
CA PRO A 48 -7.07 -26.98 2.40
C PRO A 48 -6.89 -28.40 2.96
N LEU A 49 -5.64 -28.85 3.03
CA LEU A 49 -5.29 -30.13 3.65
C LEU A 49 -5.43 -30.02 5.17
N GLU A 50 -6.26 -30.89 5.75
CA GLU A 50 -6.60 -30.83 7.18
C GLU A 50 -7.16 -29.46 7.61
N GLY A 51 -7.81 -28.74 6.68
CA GLY A 51 -8.33 -27.40 6.92
C GLY A 51 -7.28 -26.28 6.83
N ASP A 52 -6.06 -26.59 6.37
CA ASP A 52 -4.95 -25.64 6.28
C ASP A 52 -4.39 -25.49 4.85
N LEU A 53 -4.37 -24.26 4.35
CA LEU A 53 -3.78 -23.95 3.05
C LEU A 53 -2.24 -23.95 3.10
N GLU A 54 -1.60 -23.74 4.25
CA GLU A 54 -0.14 -23.84 4.34
C GLU A 54 0.35 -25.24 4.02
N LYS A 55 -0.32 -26.27 4.55
CA LYS A 55 -0.02 -27.68 4.22
C LYS A 55 -0.22 -27.96 2.74
N THR A 56 -1.17 -27.28 2.12
CA THR A 56 -1.40 -27.39 0.69
C THR A 56 -0.23 -26.77 -0.09
N ALA A 57 0.28 -25.63 0.36
CA ALA A 57 1.47 -24.99 -0.19
C ALA A 57 2.72 -25.89 -0.08
N GLU A 58 2.86 -26.67 1.00
CA GLU A 58 3.94 -27.66 1.11
C GLU A 58 3.92 -28.69 -0.03
N ILE A 59 2.72 -29.16 -0.43
CA ILE A 59 2.60 -30.03 -1.60
C ILE A 59 2.93 -29.27 -2.89
N ILE A 60 2.50 -28.01 -3.02
CA ILE A 60 2.85 -27.18 -4.18
C ILE A 60 4.37 -27.04 -4.32
N PHE A 61 5.12 -26.90 -3.23
CA PHE A 61 6.59 -26.86 -3.25
C PHE A 61 7.24 -28.15 -3.75
N LEU A 62 6.58 -29.30 -3.54
CA LEU A 62 7.05 -30.59 -4.04
C LEU A 62 6.69 -30.80 -5.51
N VAL A 63 5.48 -30.41 -5.91
CA VAL A 63 4.99 -30.57 -7.29
C VAL A 63 5.66 -29.57 -8.24
N ARG A 64 5.99 -28.37 -7.75
CA ARG A 64 6.59 -27.26 -8.52
C ARG A 64 5.85 -26.99 -9.84
N PRO A 65 4.55 -26.64 -9.79
CA PRO A 65 3.85 -26.22 -10.99
C PRO A 65 4.43 -24.91 -11.54
N ASP A 66 4.20 -24.65 -12.83
CA ASP A 66 4.59 -23.38 -13.45
C ASP A 66 3.73 -22.24 -12.92
N PHE A 67 2.42 -22.49 -12.74
CA PHE A 67 1.47 -21.53 -12.20
C PHE A 67 0.53 -22.13 -11.16
N VAL A 68 0.22 -21.31 -10.15
CA VAL A 68 -0.83 -21.56 -9.16
C VAL A 68 -1.87 -20.45 -9.24
N ILE A 69 -3.13 -20.83 -9.38
CA ILE A 69 -4.27 -19.93 -9.21
C ILE A 69 -4.68 -19.99 -7.76
N PHE A 70 -4.48 -18.90 -7.03
CA PHE A 70 -4.89 -18.79 -5.64
C PHE A 70 -6.19 -17.98 -5.60
N ASP A 71 -7.31 -18.69 -5.57
CA ASP A 71 -8.62 -18.03 -5.45
C ASP A 71 -8.84 -17.64 -3.99
N GLU A 72 -9.35 -16.43 -3.79
CA GLU A 72 -9.74 -15.92 -2.47
C GLU A 72 -8.60 -15.57 -1.48
N VAL A 73 -7.62 -14.76 -1.90
CA VAL A 73 -6.59 -14.19 -0.99
C VAL A 73 -7.20 -13.05 -0.16
N ARG A 74 -7.46 -13.30 1.13
CA ARG A 74 -8.16 -12.35 2.02
C ARG A 74 -7.44 -12.08 3.33
N ARG A 75 -6.88 -13.10 3.97
CA ARG A 75 -6.29 -13.04 5.32
C ARG A 75 -4.80 -12.81 5.25
N ALA A 76 -4.20 -12.31 6.34
CA ALA A 76 -2.75 -12.13 6.45
C ALA A 76 -1.98 -13.43 6.11
N ARG A 77 -2.43 -14.55 6.65
CA ARG A 77 -1.86 -15.89 6.38
C ARG A 77 -1.90 -16.27 4.90
N ASP A 78 -2.97 -15.92 4.18
CA ASP A 78 -3.08 -16.21 2.74
C ASP A 78 -2.04 -15.42 1.95
N PHE A 79 -1.74 -14.18 2.36
CA PHE A 79 -0.70 -13.35 1.76
C PHE A 79 0.72 -13.86 2.07
N GLU A 80 0.95 -14.38 3.29
CA GLU A 80 2.22 -15.03 3.64
C GLU A 80 2.47 -16.26 2.75
N ILE A 81 1.47 -17.14 2.60
CA ILE A 81 1.53 -18.28 1.68
C ILE A 81 1.78 -17.81 0.24
N PHE A 82 1.07 -16.77 -0.20
CA PHE A 82 1.22 -16.20 -1.53
C PHE A 82 2.66 -15.72 -1.76
N ALA A 83 3.25 -15.02 -0.80
CA ALA A 83 4.63 -14.56 -0.88
C ALA A 83 5.62 -15.74 -0.94
N ASP A 84 5.46 -16.74 -0.07
CA ASP A 84 6.35 -17.90 -0.02
C ASP A 84 6.33 -18.71 -1.32
N VAL A 85 5.13 -18.96 -1.86
CA VAL A 85 4.96 -19.64 -3.16
C VAL A 85 5.57 -18.84 -4.30
N ARG A 86 5.44 -17.51 -4.28
CA ARG A 86 6.04 -16.65 -5.31
C ARG A 86 7.57 -16.66 -5.23
N LEU A 87 8.13 -16.56 -4.02
CA LEU A 87 9.57 -16.56 -3.76
C LEU A 87 10.21 -17.93 -4.06
N ALA A 88 9.44 -19.03 -3.98
CA ALA A 88 9.86 -20.35 -4.44
C ALA A 88 9.97 -20.47 -5.97
N GLY A 89 9.61 -19.43 -6.72
CA GLY A 89 9.73 -19.35 -8.18
C GLY A 89 8.48 -19.79 -8.94
N VAL A 90 7.36 -20.01 -8.26
CA VAL A 90 6.10 -20.40 -8.89
C VAL A 90 5.37 -19.15 -9.40
N GLY A 91 4.83 -19.20 -10.61
CA GLY A 91 3.93 -18.18 -11.13
C GLY A 91 2.64 -18.15 -10.32
N LEU A 92 2.17 -16.98 -9.90
CA LEU A 92 0.97 -16.89 -9.06
C LEU A 92 -0.06 -15.94 -9.65
N LEU A 93 -1.30 -16.40 -9.69
CA LEU A 93 -2.47 -15.57 -9.96
C LEU A 93 -3.35 -15.54 -8.72
N GLY A 94 -3.23 -14.47 -7.94
CA GLY A 94 -4.07 -14.25 -6.76
C GLY A 94 -5.38 -13.54 -7.12
N VAL A 95 -6.51 -14.01 -6.58
CA VAL A 95 -7.79 -13.32 -6.66
C VAL A 95 -8.10 -12.71 -5.30
N THR A 96 -8.40 -11.41 -5.26
CA THR A 96 -8.76 -10.72 -4.01
C THR A 96 -9.93 -9.76 -4.21
N HIS A 97 -10.61 -9.44 -3.12
CA HIS A 97 -11.65 -8.41 -3.12
C HIS A 97 -11.04 -7.06 -2.79
N ALA A 98 -11.27 -6.08 -3.65
CA ALA A 98 -10.92 -4.69 -3.40
C ALA A 98 -11.84 -3.79 -4.23
N ASN A 99 -12.04 -2.54 -3.82
CA ASN A 99 -12.79 -1.56 -4.60
C ASN A 99 -11.90 -0.83 -5.64
N SER A 100 -10.59 -0.96 -5.52
CA SER A 100 -9.62 -0.44 -6.47
C SER A 100 -8.34 -1.28 -6.44
N ALA A 101 -7.53 -1.17 -7.49
CA ALA A 101 -6.23 -1.80 -7.51
C ALA A 101 -5.27 -1.22 -6.46
N LEU A 102 -5.41 0.07 -6.09
CA LEU A 102 -4.61 0.69 -5.03
C LEU A 102 -4.94 0.10 -3.66
N GLU A 103 -6.23 -0.10 -3.36
CA GLU A 103 -6.67 -0.73 -2.11
C GLU A 103 -6.11 -2.17 -2.00
N ALA A 104 -6.09 -2.91 -3.11
CA ALA A 104 -5.51 -4.25 -3.16
C ALA A 104 -4.00 -4.23 -2.82
N ILE A 105 -3.25 -3.27 -3.39
CA ILE A 105 -1.83 -3.09 -3.09
C ILE A 105 -1.64 -2.74 -1.60
N GLN A 106 -2.38 -1.77 -1.07
CA GLN A 106 -2.24 -1.32 0.33
C GLN A 106 -2.46 -2.45 1.33
N ARG A 107 -3.38 -3.37 1.05
CA ARG A 107 -3.62 -4.56 1.89
C ARG A 107 -2.42 -5.51 1.93
N LEU A 108 -1.72 -5.68 0.80
CA LEU A 108 -0.51 -6.50 0.71
C LEU A 108 0.67 -5.84 1.45
N ILE A 109 0.86 -4.54 1.25
CA ILE A 109 1.98 -3.78 1.77
C ILE A 109 2.04 -3.78 3.30
N GLY A 110 0.90 -3.77 3.99
CA GLY A 110 0.86 -3.86 5.46
C GLY A 110 1.32 -5.20 6.03
N LYS A 111 1.67 -6.18 5.18
CA LYS A 111 2.03 -7.56 5.56
C LYS A 111 3.41 -8.00 5.10
N VAL A 112 4.05 -7.23 4.20
CA VAL A 112 5.30 -7.63 3.55
C VAL A 112 6.26 -6.44 3.53
N GLU A 113 7.56 -6.68 3.70
CA GLU A 113 8.57 -5.64 3.54
C GLU A 113 8.50 -5.01 2.15
N LEU A 114 8.59 -3.67 2.05
CA LEU A 114 8.42 -2.93 0.80
C LEU A 114 9.30 -3.47 -0.34
N GLY A 115 10.55 -3.83 -0.06
CA GLY A 115 11.47 -4.37 -1.08
C GLY A 115 10.98 -5.69 -1.70
N LEU A 116 10.29 -6.52 -0.91
CA LEU A 116 9.75 -7.80 -1.35
C LEU A 116 8.41 -7.64 -2.10
N VAL A 117 7.67 -6.56 -1.86
CA VAL A 117 6.36 -6.33 -2.50
C VAL A 117 6.45 -6.41 -4.03
N SER A 118 7.46 -5.77 -4.64
CA SER A 118 7.64 -5.80 -6.10
C SER A 118 8.08 -7.16 -6.66
N GLN A 119 8.65 -8.04 -5.82
CA GLN A 119 9.03 -9.40 -6.20
C GLN A 119 7.83 -10.35 -6.08
N VAL A 120 6.94 -10.08 -5.14
CA VAL A 120 5.75 -10.88 -4.87
C VAL A 120 4.59 -10.49 -5.80
N LEU A 121 4.38 -9.19 -6.00
CA LEU A 121 3.29 -8.63 -6.79
C LEU A 121 3.86 -7.67 -7.83
N ASP A 122 3.80 -8.08 -9.09
CA ASP A 122 4.24 -7.25 -10.22
C ASP A 122 3.07 -6.63 -11.00
N THR A 123 1.91 -7.31 -11.07
CA THR A 123 0.78 -6.91 -11.90
C THR A 123 -0.55 -7.02 -11.15
N ILE A 124 -1.37 -5.97 -11.22
CA ILE A 124 -2.74 -5.95 -10.72
C ILE A 124 -3.72 -5.69 -11.86
N ILE A 125 -4.70 -6.57 -11.98
CA ILE A 125 -5.81 -6.45 -12.93
C ILE A 125 -7.07 -6.13 -12.13
N HIS A 126 -7.60 -4.91 -12.29
CA HIS A 126 -8.88 -4.50 -11.72
C HIS A 126 -10.02 -4.87 -12.66
N VAL A 127 -10.97 -5.63 -12.13
CA VAL A 127 -12.14 -6.10 -12.89
C VAL A 127 -13.41 -5.55 -12.26
N GLU A 128 -14.19 -4.84 -13.06
CA GLU A 128 -15.50 -4.32 -12.69
C GLU A 128 -16.52 -4.70 -13.76
N ALA A 129 -17.71 -5.17 -13.35
CA ALA A 129 -18.80 -5.57 -14.24
C ALA A 129 -18.38 -6.51 -15.41
N GLY A 130 -17.45 -7.43 -15.17
CA GLY A 130 -16.96 -8.39 -16.17
C GLY A 130 -15.96 -7.81 -17.17
N GLN A 131 -15.50 -6.58 -16.98
CA GLN A 131 -14.53 -5.92 -17.84
C GLN A 131 -13.25 -5.59 -17.05
N ILE A 132 -12.12 -5.60 -17.76
CA ILE A 132 -10.86 -5.10 -17.21
C ILE A 132 -10.94 -3.57 -17.24
N GLU A 133 -11.12 -2.97 -16.07
CA GLU A 133 -11.21 -1.50 -15.93
C GLU A 133 -9.82 -0.87 -15.95
N GLN A 134 -8.86 -1.51 -15.28
CA GLN A 134 -7.50 -0.98 -15.14
C GLN A 134 -6.50 -2.13 -14.99
N VAL A 135 -5.30 -1.94 -15.54
CA VAL A 135 -4.14 -2.79 -15.30
C VAL A 135 -3.02 -1.91 -14.75
N MET A 136 -2.45 -2.31 -13.61
CA MET A 136 -1.34 -1.60 -12.98
C MET A 136 -0.15 -2.53 -12.81
N GLU A 137 1.03 -1.99 -13.03
CA GLU A 137 2.31 -2.65 -12.83
C GLU A 137 3.04 -2.00 -11.65
N LEU A 138 3.70 -2.82 -10.83
CA LEU A 138 4.56 -2.36 -9.75
C LEU A 138 6.02 -2.49 -10.18
N ARG A 139 6.75 -1.37 -10.15
CA ARG A 139 8.17 -1.33 -10.52
C ARG A 139 9.00 -0.76 -9.38
N MET A 140 9.99 -1.52 -8.92
CA MET A 140 10.94 -1.00 -7.94
C MET A 140 12.03 -0.18 -8.62
N THR A 141 12.29 1.01 -8.10
CA THR A 141 13.38 1.89 -8.51
C THR A 141 14.06 2.48 -7.28
N VAL A 142 15.29 2.97 -7.44
CA VAL A 142 16.02 3.68 -6.38
C VAL A 142 16.16 5.12 -6.82
N LYS A 143 15.37 6.01 -6.22
CA LYS A 143 15.34 7.44 -6.54
C LYS A 143 14.89 8.27 -5.34
N PRO A 144 15.07 9.60 -5.36
CA PRO A 144 14.39 10.48 -4.42
C PRO A 144 12.87 10.37 -4.61
N PRO A 145 12.09 10.05 -3.57
CA PRO A 145 10.63 10.00 -3.69
C PRO A 145 10.05 11.37 -4.03
N THR A 146 8.93 11.37 -4.74
CA THR A 146 8.21 12.61 -5.07
C THR A 146 7.82 13.37 -3.80
N GLY A 147 8.26 14.63 -3.69
CA GLY A 147 7.94 15.50 -2.55
C GLY A 147 8.98 15.54 -1.42
N MET A 148 10.12 14.84 -1.57
CA MET A 148 11.26 14.93 -0.63
C MET A 148 12.41 15.77 -1.20
N GLN A 149 13.19 16.43 -0.34
CA GLN A 149 14.48 17.01 -0.72
C GLN A 149 15.48 15.89 -1.09
N GLU A 150 16.31 16.16 -2.09
CA GLU A 150 17.07 15.19 -2.90
C GLU A 150 18.17 14.39 -2.17
N GLU A 151 18.32 14.49 -0.85
CA GLU A 151 19.57 14.09 -0.18
C GLU A 151 19.72 12.58 0.08
N LEU A 152 18.65 11.76 0.00
CA LEU A 152 18.75 10.31 0.21
C LEU A 152 17.86 9.51 -0.76
N ALA A 153 18.47 8.99 -1.83
CA ALA A 153 17.86 8.01 -2.70
C ALA A 153 17.50 6.75 -1.89
N ARG A 154 16.27 6.27 -2.05
CA ARG A 154 15.74 5.11 -1.34
C ARG A 154 14.95 4.22 -2.28
N PRO A 155 14.64 2.97 -1.88
CA PRO A 155 13.73 2.12 -2.64
C PRO A 155 12.34 2.75 -2.70
N VAL A 156 11.85 2.95 -3.92
CA VAL A 156 10.50 3.44 -4.24
C VAL A 156 9.84 2.44 -5.17
N ILE A 157 8.59 2.09 -4.92
CA ILE A 157 7.77 1.33 -5.85
C ILE A 157 6.89 2.30 -6.64
N GLU A 158 7.07 2.34 -7.94
CA GLU A 158 6.22 3.06 -8.88
C GLU A 158 5.03 2.20 -9.26
N VAL A 159 3.82 2.77 -9.14
CA VAL A 159 2.58 2.18 -9.62
C VAL A 159 2.28 2.75 -11.01
N VAL A 160 2.52 1.94 -12.03
CA VAL A 160 2.45 2.33 -13.44
C VAL A 160 1.17 1.79 -14.07
N GLU A 161 0.42 2.64 -14.75
CA GLU A 161 -0.78 2.23 -15.48
C GLU A 161 -0.40 1.64 -16.85
N PHE A 162 -0.95 0.48 -17.17
CA PHE A 162 -0.82 -0.16 -18.49
C PHE A 162 -2.10 0.10 -19.32
N PRO A 163 -1.99 0.37 -20.65
CA PRO A 163 -0.76 0.42 -21.45
C PRO A 163 -0.10 1.80 -21.51
N SER A 164 -0.65 2.81 -20.82
CA SER A 164 -0.20 4.21 -20.93
C SER A 164 1.25 4.42 -20.49
N GLY A 165 1.77 3.57 -19.61
CA GLY A 165 3.11 3.68 -19.01
C GLY A 165 3.19 4.81 -17.98
N LYS A 166 2.06 5.39 -17.58
CA LYS A 166 1.97 6.55 -16.72
C LYS A 166 2.11 6.16 -15.25
N ILE A 167 3.02 6.80 -14.53
CA ILE A 167 3.15 6.61 -13.08
C ILE A 167 2.00 7.36 -12.40
N THR A 168 1.15 6.62 -11.69
CA THR A 168 0.01 7.17 -10.95
C THR A 168 0.36 7.45 -9.51
N HIS A 169 1.11 6.54 -8.86
CA HIS A 169 1.48 6.61 -7.46
C HIS A 169 2.91 6.12 -7.24
N GLU A 170 3.51 6.59 -6.17
CA GLU A 170 4.78 6.11 -5.62
C GLU A 170 4.57 5.62 -4.19
N MET A 171 5.25 4.53 -3.85
CA MET A 171 5.18 3.94 -2.52
C MET A 171 6.58 3.82 -1.95
N PHE A 172 6.78 4.32 -0.73
CA PHE A 172 8.08 4.30 -0.08
C PHE A 172 7.94 4.20 1.44
N ALA A 173 8.98 3.67 2.07
CA ALA A 173 9.04 3.60 3.53
C ALA A 173 9.41 4.97 4.11
N PHE A 174 8.64 5.39 5.12
CA PHE A 174 8.88 6.57 5.92
C PHE A 174 8.83 6.19 7.40
N GLY A 175 10.02 6.04 8.02
CA GLY A 175 10.12 5.45 9.36
C GLY A 175 9.68 3.98 9.33
N SER A 176 8.69 3.64 10.15
CA SER A 176 8.08 2.30 10.23
C SER A 176 6.82 2.13 9.37
N GLU A 177 6.38 3.19 8.68
CA GLU A 177 5.16 3.18 7.87
C GLU A 177 5.48 3.26 6.38
N ILE A 178 4.50 2.86 5.57
CA ILE A 178 4.61 2.92 4.11
C ILE A 178 3.67 4.01 3.60
N ALA A 179 4.26 5.04 3.00
CA ALA A 179 3.53 6.15 2.40
C ALA A 179 3.18 5.81 0.95
N VAL A 180 1.96 6.14 0.54
CA VAL A 180 1.48 6.03 -0.84
C VAL A 180 1.15 7.43 -1.33
N VAL A 181 1.91 7.93 -2.31
CA VAL A 181 1.85 9.32 -2.77
C VAL A 181 1.44 9.35 -4.25
N PRO A 182 0.39 10.08 -4.64
CA PRO A 182 0.03 10.24 -6.04
C PRO A 182 1.07 11.12 -6.76
N VAL A 183 1.49 10.71 -7.96
CA VAL A 183 2.42 11.47 -8.81
C VAL A 183 1.68 12.57 -9.56
N GLU A 184 0.41 12.34 -9.91
CA GLU A 184 -0.46 13.35 -10.50
C GLU A 184 -1.37 13.99 -9.45
N GLY A 185 -0.95 15.16 -8.99
CA GLY A 185 -1.67 15.99 -8.04
C GLY A 185 -1.09 17.40 -7.93
N ARG A 186 -0.40 17.89 -8.97
CA ARG A 186 0.02 19.28 -9.08
C ARG A 186 -1.18 20.19 -9.39
N GLN A 187 -2.18 20.21 -8.52
CA GLN A 187 -2.89 21.47 -8.28
C GLN A 187 -2.18 22.16 -7.14
N ALA A 188 -1.41 23.18 -7.48
CA ALA A 188 -0.64 24.05 -6.59
C ALA A 188 -1.51 24.91 -5.65
N THR A 189 -2.68 24.42 -5.24
CA THR A 189 -3.69 25.16 -4.47
C THR A 189 -4.26 24.37 -3.29
N ALA A 190 -3.94 23.08 -3.14
CA ALA A 190 -4.25 22.32 -1.94
C ALA A 190 -2.94 21.77 -1.35
N LEU A 191 -2.80 21.79 -0.03
CA LEU A 191 -1.64 21.28 0.71
C LEU A 191 -1.17 19.93 0.12
N SER A 192 0.15 19.80 -0.11
CA SER A 192 0.75 18.53 -0.57
C SER A 192 0.24 17.36 0.28
N PRO A 193 -0.12 16.20 -0.29
CA PRO A 193 -0.54 15.02 0.47
C PRO A 193 0.43 14.65 1.59
N MET A 194 1.73 14.90 1.42
CA MET A 194 2.74 14.77 2.48
C MET A 194 2.54 15.78 3.63
N LYS A 195 2.13 17.02 3.34
CA LYS A 195 1.80 18.02 4.38
C LYS A 195 0.53 17.63 5.12
N THR A 196 -0.42 16.98 4.47
CA THR A 196 -1.60 16.42 5.14
C THR A 196 -1.22 15.28 6.08
N LEU A 197 -0.40 14.33 5.61
CA LEU A 197 0.11 13.22 6.44
C LEU A 197 1.00 13.73 7.59
N ALA A 198 1.91 14.66 7.31
CA ALA A 198 2.77 15.27 8.33
C ALA A 198 1.94 16.10 9.33
N ARG A 199 0.88 16.77 8.88
CA ARG A 199 -0.06 17.49 9.76
C ARG A 199 -0.78 16.52 10.69
N ASP A 200 -1.32 15.44 10.15
CA ASP A 200 -2.11 14.48 10.93
C ASP A 200 -1.20 13.71 11.92
N GLN A 201 0.04 13.38 11.52
CA GLN A 201 1.07 12.83 12.42
C GLN A 201 1.49 13.82 13.52
N LEU A 202 1.67 15.09 13.17
CA LEU A 202 1.97 16.16 14.12
C LEU A 202 0.87 16.28 15.18
N ILE A 203 -0.39 16.29 14.74
CA ILE A 203 -1.53 16.34 15.64
C ILE A 203 -1.53 15.11 16.56
N HIS A 204 -1.26 13.92 16.03
CA HIS A 204 -1.23 12.69 16.82
C HIS A 204 -0.13 12.69 17.90
N ILE A 205 1.10 13.07 17.54
CA ILE A 205 2.23 13.14 18.49
C ILE A 205 1.94 14.16 19.59
N ILE A 206 1.46 15.35 19.22
CA ILE A 206 1.16 16.43 20.18
C ILE A 206 0.01 16.01 21.12
N GLN A 207 -1.03 15.34 20.59
CA GLN A 207 -2.10 14.78 21.40
C GLN A 207 -1.58 13.72 22.38
N GLN A 208 -0.69 12.84 21.95
CA GLN A 208 -0.15 11.77 22.80
C GLN A 208 0.78 12.29 23.89
N TRP A 209 1.59 13.31 23.59
CA TRP A 209 2.55 13.89 24.53
C TRP A 209 1.95 14.88 25.51
N VAL A 210 1.09 15.77 25.00
CA VAL A 210 0.64 16.95 25.75
C VAL A 210 -0.85 16.86 26.08
N GLY A 211 -1.60 15.96 25.42
CA GLY A 211 -3.04 15.79 25.67
C GLY A 211 -3.88 16.95 25.16
N VAL A 212 -3.39 17.69 24.15
CA VAL A 212 -3.97 18.94 23.69
C VAL A 212 -4.41 18.82 22.23
N GLU A 213 -5.63 19.26 21.95
CA GLU A 213 -6.08 19.50 20.59
C GLU A 213 -5.31 20.69 20.01
N CYS A 214 -4.62 20.45 18.90
CA CYS A 214 -3.88 21.46 18.17
C CYS A 214 -4.25 21.40 16.69
N LYS A 215 -4.04 22.52 15.99
CA LYS A 215 -4.10 22.58 14.52
C LYS A 215 -2.72 22.91 14.00
N VAL A 216 -2.34 22.33 12.86
CA VAL A 216 -1.02 22.56 12.29
C VAL A 216 -1.16 23.09 10.87
N GLN A 217 -0.43 24.17 10.60
CA GLN A 217 -0.33 24.81 9.29
C GLN A 217 1.12 24.79 8.81
N PHE A 218 1.37 24.26 7.62
CA PHE A 218 2.69 24.35 7.00
C PHE A 218 2.87 25.70 6.31
N LYS A 219 3.91 26.45 6.70
CA LYS A 219 4.37 27.68 6.03
C LYS A 219 5.57 27.29 5.14
N GLY A 220 5.29 26.86 3.90
CA GLY A 220 6.34 26.43 2.96
C GLY A 220 6.75 24.95 3.11
N GLU A 221 7.96 24.60 2.68
CA GLU A 221 8.46 23.21 2.61
C GLU A 221 9.11 22.72 3.91
N SER A 222 9.72 23.62 4.70
CA SER A 222 10.52 23.26 5.89
C SER A 222 10.06 23.93 7.18
N SER A 223 8.91 24.60 7.20
CA SER A 223 8.37 25.23 8.41
C SER A 223 6.89 24.98 8.62
N ALA A 224 6.49 24.82 9.88
CA ALA A 224 5.10 24.68 10.28
C ALA A 224 4.79 25.49 11.53
N THR A 225 3.59 26.05 11.58
CA THR A 225 3.01 26.70 12.75
C THR A 225 1.99 25.77 13.39
N ILE A 226 2.17 25.51 14.68
CA ILE A 226 1.25 24.78 15.55
C ILE A 226 0.41 25.81 16.29
N TYR A 227 -0.91 25.71 16.13
CA TYR A 227 -1.89 26.51 16.84
C TYR A 227 -2.44 25.69 18.02
N ALA A 228 -2.35 26.25 19.22
CA ALA A 228 -2.75 25.61 20.46
C ALA A 228 -3.43 26.59 21.43
N PRO A 229 -4.14 26.10 22.47
CA PRO A 229 -4.69 26.95 23.53
C PRO A 229 -3.59 27.76 24.26
N GLN A 230 -3.86 29.02 24.61
CA GLN A 230 -2.89 29.90 25.28
C GLN A 230 -2.26 29.28 26.54
N ASN A 231 -3.06 28.56 27.33
CA ASN A 231 -2.61 27.91 28.56
C ASN A 231 -1.64 26.73 28.32
N MET A 232 -1.49 26.27 27.08
CA MET A 232 -0.70 25.11 26.70
C MET A 232 0.56 25.46 25.89
N ILE A 233 0.69 26.70 25.39
CA ILE A 233 1.86 27.15 24.61
C ILE A 233 3.16 26.92 25.39
N SER A 234 3.20 27.31 26.67
CA SER A 234 4.38 27.13 27.52
C SER A 234 4.78 25.65 27.70
N THR A 235 3.81 24.75 27.68
CA THR A 235 4.02 23.30 27.81
C THR A 235 4.55 22.70 26.50
N LEU A 236 4.00 23.12 25.37
CA LEU A 236 4.48 22.74 24.04
C LEU A 236 5.90 23.26 23.78
N ILE A 237 6.23 24.45 24.29
CA ILE A 237 7.58 24.99 24.19
C ILE A 237 8.56 24.24 25.10
N GLY A 238 8.16 23.93 26.33
CA GLY A 238 9.01 23.33 27.34
C GLY A 238 10.01 24.32 27.94
N LYS A 239 10.69 23.93 29.03
CA LYS A 239 11.66 24.80 29.71
C LYS A 239 12.87 25.04 28.79
N GLY A 240 13.05 26.28 28.35
CA GLY A 240 14.15 26.63 27.45
C GLY A 240 14.01 26.08 26.02
N GLY A 241 12.81 25.68 25.59
CA GLY A 241 12.55 25.18 24.24
C GLY A 241 12.84 23.70 24.03
N GLU A 242 13.06 22.93 25.11
CA GLU A 242 13.39 21.50 25.07
C GLU A 242 12.36 20.67 24.28
N ASN A 243 11.06 20.87 24.56
CA ASN A 243 9.99 20.09 23.94
C ASN A 243 9.85 20.40 22.44
N VAL A 244 9.94 21.68 22.04
CA VAL A 244 9.89 22.03 20.60
C VAL A 244 11.07 21.39 19.88
N ARG A 245 12.28 21.48 20.44
CA ARG A 245 13.48 20.94 19.78
C ARG A 245 13.37 19.44 19.58
N GLN A 246 12.87 18.72 20.58
CA GLN A 246 12.66 17.27 20.46
C GLN A 246 11.62 16.94 19.37
N LEU A 247 10.52 17.67 19.31
CA LEU A 247 9.54 17.54 18.23
C LEU A 247 10.14 17.86 16.85
N GLN A 248 11.01 18.88 16.76
CA GLN A 248 11.72 19.22 15.52
C GLN A 248 12.69 18.11 15.08
N GLU A 249 13.39 17.47 16.02
CA GLU A 249 14.32 16.37 15.75
C GLU A 249 13.58 15.11 15.26
N GLU A 250 12.48 14.72 15.91
CA GLU A 250 11.65 13.57 15.49
C GLU A 250 11.05 13.74 14.08
N LEU A 251 10.86 14.99 13.65
CA LEU A 251 10.28 15.34 12.36
C LEU A 251 11.32 15.68 11.29
N GLY A 252 12.57 15.27 11.48
CA GLY A 252 13.63 15.42 10.48
C GLY A 252 14.09 16.86 10.25
N GLY A 253 14.03 17.72 11.27
CA GLY A 253 14.59 19.07 11.24
C GLY A 253 13.62 20.17 10.78
N LEU A 254 12.31 19.92 10.78
CA LEU A 254 11.29 20.92 10.46
C LEU A 254 11.38 22.10 11.45
N HIS A 255 11.24 23.35 10.99
CA HIS A 255 11.14 24.51 11.88
C HIS A 255 9.72 24.65 12.42
N LEU A 256 9.54 24.52 13.74
CA LEU A 256 8.23 24.62 14.39
C LEU A 256 8.06 25.98 15.07
N ASN A 257 7.00 26.69 14.68
CA ASN A 257 6.51 27.86 15.40
C ASN A 257 5.26 27.47 16.19
N ILE A 258 5.09 28.02 17.40
CA ILE A 258 3.92 27.74 18.24
C ILE A 258 3.21 29.07 18.49
N GLU A 259 1.95 29.15 18.09
CA GLU A 259 1.10 30.34 18.16
C GLU A 259 -0.22 30.00 18.88
N SER A 260 -0.92 31.02 19.39
CA SER A 260 -2.25 30.84 20.01
C SER A 260 -3.31 30.57 18.95
N PHE A 261 -4.37 29.84 19.29
CA PHE A 261 -5.58 29.78 18.45
C PHE A 261 -6.15 31.17 18.10
N ASP A 262 -5.90 32.21 18.92
CA ASP A 262 -6.33 33.58 18.62
C ASP A 262 -5.61 34.20 17.40
N GLU A 263 -4.43 33.66 17.06
CA GLU A 263 -3.61 34.10 15.93
C GLU A 263 -3.81 33.20 14.70
N MET A 264 -4.73 32.23 14.79
CA MET A 264 -5.00 31.27 13.73
C MET A 264 -5.76 31.93 12.55
N PRO A 265 -5.29 31.74 11.30
CA PRO A 265 -6.00 32.24 10.13
C PRO A 265 -7.40 31.63 9.98
N ASP A 266 -8.38 32.43 9.56
CA ASP A 266 -9.78 31.99 9.33
C ASP A 266 -9.89 30.79 8.36
N SER A 267 -8.92 30.63 7.45
CA SER A 267 -8.85 29.50 6.51
C SER A 267 -8.67 28.13 7.18
N LEU A 268 -8.31 28.07 8.46
CA LEU A 268 -8.12 26.86 9.26
C LEU A 268 -9.23 26.65 10.30
N ALA A 269 -10.17 27.58 10.43
CA ALA A 269 -11.21 27.55 11.46
C ALA A 269 -12.34 26.54 11.19
N ASN A 270 -12.48 26.07 9.94
CA ASN A 270 -13.46 25.05 9.53
C ASN A 270 -12.83 23.65 9.46
#